data_AF-A0A923RAF3-F1
#
_entry.id   AF-A0A923RAF3-F1
#
_cell.length_a   1.000
_cell.length_b   1.000
_cell.length_c   1.000
_cell.angle_alpha   90.00
_cell.angle_beta   90.00
_cell.angle_gamma   90.00
#
_symmetry.space_group_name_H-M   'P 1'
#
loop_
_entity.id
_entity.type
_entity.pdbx_description
1 polymer ?
#
loop_
_entity_poly.entity_id
_entity_poly.type
_entity_poly.pdbx_seq_one_letter_code
_entity_poly.pdbx_strand_id
1 'polypeptide(L)'
;MKWTAKLSIGILAHGAVSIASPLPSRPAIQAQAFLKNASAQFHLKEDLANLALESISESPVGYHVRFVQTQGGIPVDQASVVVTVDRSGAVLSYVNDYAVSTLEESSSPRFDLPAEQALKLAYESLELTASPTRQKIQNKVLIIDGNPHAVYQINLSSPVDRLWSWEIVVDASSGFVHRSVSRA
;
A
#
# COMPACT_ATOMS: atom_id res chain seq x y z
N MET A 1 9.29 -37.23 -1.16
CA MET A 1 7.81 -37.12 -1.19
C MET A 1 7.44 -36.01 -2.16
N LYS A 2 6.71 -36.33 -3.23
CA LYS A 2 6.26 -35.38 -4.24
C LYS A 2 4.91 -34.80 -3.80
N TRP A 3 4.84 -33.50 -3.53
CA TRP A 3 3.59 -32.82 -3.26
C TRP A 3 2.95 -32.40 -4.58
N THR A 4 1.86 -33.07 -4.97
CA THR A 4 0.94 -32.59 -6.01
C THR A 4 -0.16 -31.80 -5.33
N ALA A 5 0.06 -30.51 -5.08
CA ALA A 5 -1.01 -29.61 -4.66
C ALA A 5 -1.83 -29.24 -5.90
N LYS A 6 -3.13 -29.60 -5.89
CA LYS A 6 -4.11 -28.99 -6.79
C LYS A 6 -4.19 -27.51 -6.42
N LEU A 7 -3.47 -26.69 -7.17
CA LEU A 7 -3.64 -25.24 -7.19
C LEU A 7 -5.04 -24.96 -7.74
N SER A 8 -5.99 -24.65 -6.87
CA SER A 8 -7.17 -23.88 -7.28
C SER A 8 -6.70 -22.45 -7.48
N ILE A 9 -6.11 -22.19 -8.65
CA ILE A 9 -5.72 -20.85 -9.07
C ILE A 9 -7.00 -20.10 -9.39
N GLY A 10 -7.47 -19.29 -8.45
CA GLY A 10 -8.26 -18.13 -8.82
C GLY A 10 -7.34 -17.17 -9.57
N ILE A 11 -7.17 -17.39 -10.88
CA ILE A 11 -6.47 -16.46 -11.77
C ILE A 11 -7.35 -15.21 -11.84
N LEU A 12 -7.06 -14.20 -11.03
CA LEU A 12 -7.45 -12.85 -11.38
C LEU A 12 -6.36 -12.32 -12.31
N ALA A 13 -6.74 -12.27 -13.58
CA ALA A 13 -5.93 -11.79 -14.68
C ALA A 13 -5.33 -10.41 -14.40
N HIS A 14 -4.14 -10.20 -14.95
CA HIS A 14 -3.48 -8.92 -15.15
C HIS A 14 -4.48 -7.83 -15.54
N GLY A 15 -4.81 -6.98 -14.58
CA GLY A 15 -5.59 -5.77 -14.78
C GLY A 15 -5.09 -4.79 -13.75
N ALA A 16 -4.65 -3.62 -14.20
CA ALA A 16 -4.45 -2.49 -13.31
C ALA A 16 -5.66 -2.43 -12.38
N VAL A 17 -5.45 -2.62 -11.08
CA VAL A 17 -6.47 -2.31 -10.10
C VAL A 17 -6.58 -0.80 -10.15
N SER A 18 -7.44 -0.32 -11.04
CA SER A 18 -8.01 1.01 -10.94
C SER A 18 -8.78 0.96 -9.62
N ILE A 19 -8.15 1.46 -8.57
CA ILE A 19 -8.86 1.91 -7.39
C ILE A 19 -9.86 2.93 -7.94
N ALA A 20 -11.10 2.49 -8.14
CA ALA A 20 -12.20 3.40 -8.41
C ALA A 20 -12.24 4.32 -7.20
N SER A 21 -11.58 5.46 -7.31
CA SER A 21 -11.53 6.45 -6.25
C SER A 21 -12.99 6.79 -5.95
N PRO A 22 -13.45 6.69 -4.70
CA PRO A 22 -14.81 7.11 -4.39
C PRO A 22 -14.98 8.55 -4.88
N LEU A 23 -16.12 8.85 -5.50
CA LEU A 23 -16.42 10.22 -5.94
C LEU A 23 -16.18 11.18 -4.77
N PRO A 24 -15.49 12.31 -4.99
CA PRO A 24 -15.04 13.15 -3.89
C PRO A 24 -16.25 13.69 -3.12
N SER A 25 -16.40 13.21 -1.89
CA SER A 25 -17.41 13.70 -0.94
C SER A 25 -16.97 15.04 -0.35
N ARG A 26 -17.87 15.75 0.33
CA ARG A 26 -17.55 17.03 1.00
C ARG A 26 -16.31 16.94 1.92
N PRO A 27 -16.19 15.92 2.79
CA PRO A 27 -14.97 15.70 3.58
C PRO A 27 -13.69 15.58 2.73
N ALA A 28 -13.75 14.85 1.61
CA ALA A 28 -12.59 14.68 0.74
C ALA A 28 -12.17 16.00 0.09
N ILE A 29 -13.14 16.82 -0.36
CA ILE A 29 -12.87 18.13 -0.96
C ILE A 29 -12.20 19.06 0.06
N GLN A 30 -12.69 19.08 1.31
CA GLN A 30 -12.13 19.91 2.37
C GLN A 30 -10.71 19.46 2.75
N ALA A 31 -10.49 18.16 2.87
CA ALA A 31 -9.16 17.61 3.11
C ALA A 31 -8.19 17.92 1.96
N GLN A 32 -8.61 17.78 0.70
CA GLN A 32 -7.79 18.15 -0.46
C GLN A 32 -7.44 19.64 -0.47
N ALA A 33 -8.39 20.52 -0.16
CA ALA A 33 -8.13 21.96 -0.09
C ALA A 33 -7.10 22.30 0.99
N PHE A 34 -7.20 21.67 2.16
CA PHE A 34 -6.21 21.80 3.22
C PHE A 34 -4.82 21.33 2.78
N LEU A 35 -4.72 20.15 2.17
CA LEU A 35 -3.44 19.61 1.70
C LEU A 35 -2.81 20.46 0.60
N LYS A 36 -3.60 21.07 -0.30
CA LYS A 36 -3.08 22.01 -1.31
C LYS A 36 -2.45 23.23 -0.65
N ASN A 37 -3.15 23.82 0.32
CA ASN A 37 -2.67 25.01 1.04
C ASN A 37 -1.43 24.71 1.91
N ALA A 38 -1.32 23.49 2.43
CA ALA A 38 -0.20 23.05 3.26
C ALA A 38 0.88 22.26 2.49
N SER A 39 0.79 22.19 1.16
CA SER A 39 1.63 21.31 0.32
C SER A 39 3.12 21.52 0.56
N ALA A 40 3.58 22.77 0.53
CA ALA A 40 4.98 23.13 0.79
C ALA A 40 5.45 22.73 2.20
N GLN A 41 4.61 22.90 3.23
CA GLN A 41 4.94 22.53 4.61
C GLN A 41 5.07 21.02 4.77
N PHE A 42 4.28 20.25 4.01
CA PHE A 42 4.22 18.80 4.09
C PHE A 42 5.09 18.09 3.06
N HIS A 43 5.87 18.85 2.29
CA HIS A 43 6.68 18.35 1.17
C HIS A 43 5.85 17.57 0.13
N LEU A 44 4.56 17.89 0.02
CA LEU A 44 3.68 17.32 -0.99
C LEU A 44 3.85 18.07 -2.30
N LYS A 45 3.47 17.43 -3.40
CA LYS A 45 3.31 18.11 -4.69
C LYS A 45 2.18 19.13 -4.60
N GLU A 46 2.38 20.31 -5.18
CA GLU A 46 1.40 21.40 -5.14
C GLU A 46 0.05 21.00 -5.77
N ASP A 47 0.09 20.17 -6.82
CA ASP A 47 -1.10 19.66 -7.50
C ASP A 47 -1.75 18.46 -6.81
N LEU A 48 -1.08 17.88 -5.80
CA LEU A 48 -1.42 16.61 -5.15
C LEU A 48 -1.58 15.44 -6.14
N ALA A 49 -0.99 15.51 -7.34
CA ALA A 49 -1.23 14.55 -8.42
C ALA A 49 -0.85 13.11 -8.04
N ASN A 50 0.01 12.97 -7.03
CA ASN A 50 0.48 11.69 -6.55
C ASN A 50 -0.18 11.20 -5.28
N LEU A 51 -1.27 11.84 -4.85
CA LEU A 51 -2.12 11.38 -3.76
C LEU A 51 -3.43 10.82 -4.32
N ALA A 52 -3.70 9.54 -4.05
CA ALA A 52 -4.97 8.91 -4.37
C ALA A 52 -5.85 8.81 -3.12
N LEU A 53 -7.14 9.14 -3.23
CA LEU A 53 -8.10 8.95 -2.13
C LEU A 53 -8.32 7.44 -1.92
N GLU A 54 -7.93 6.92 -0.76
CA GLU A 54 -8.08 5.51 -0.43
C GLU A 54 -9.37 5.23 0.33
N SER A 55 -9.67 6.04 1.36
CA SER A 55 -10.85 5.81 2.19
C SER A 55 -11.32 7.07 2.90
N ILE A 56 -12.60 7.03 3.27
CA ILE A 56 -13.24 7.99 4.16
C ILE A 56 -13.96 7.18 5.22
N SER A 57 -13.60 7.38 6.48
CA SER A 57 -14.26 6.72 7.62
C SER A 57 -14.86 7.75 8.56
N GLU A 58 -16.13 7.59 8.90
CA GLU A 58 -16.78 8.41 9.92
C GLU A 58 -16.39 7.95 11.33
N SER A 59 -16.23 8.92 12.24
CA SER A 59 -16.02 8.72 13.66
C SER A 59 -16.86 9.74 14.46
N PRO A 60 -16.97 9.61 15.80
CA PRO A 60 -17.74 10.56 16.60
C PRO A 60 -17.28 12.01 16.47
N VAL A 61 -16.00 12.23 16.16
CA VAL A 61 -15.40 13.57 16.03
C VAL A 61 -15.49 14.14 14.61
N GLY A 62 -15.89 13.33 13.61
CA GLY A 62 -15.98 13.77 12.22
C GLY A 62 -15.63 12.66 11.22
N TYR A 63 -14.80 12.99 10.24
CA TYR A 63 -14.39 12.09 9.17
C TYR A 63 -12.87 12.01 9.10
N HIS A 64 -12.33 10.81 8.98
CA HIS A 64 -10.93 10.58 8.63
C HIS A 64 -10.85 10.31 7.13
N VAL A 65 -10.17 11.19 6.41
CA VAL A 65 -9.95 11.10 4.97
C VAL A 65 -8.51 10.65 4.76
N ARG A 66 -8.32 9.45 4.21
CA ARG A 66 -7.01 8.87 3.97
C ARG A 66 -6.66 8.94 2.49
N PHE A 67 -5.51 9.54 2.21
CA PHE A 67 -4.87 9.54 0.92
C PHE A 67 -3.64 8.65 0.97
N VAL A 68 -3.40 7.87 -0.08
CA VAL A 68 -2.17 7.10 -0.25
C VAL A 68 -1.32 7.77 -1.32
N GLN A 69 -0.03 7.87 -1.06
CA GLN A 69 0.91 8.31 -2.06
C GLN A 69 1.04 7.24 -3.14
N THR A 70 1.22 7.67 -4.39
CA THR A 70 1.41 6.80 -5.55
C THR A 70 2.64 7.26 -6.34
N GLN A 71 3.33 6.31 -6.96
CA GLN A 71 4.43 6.55 -7.88
C GLN A 71 4.11 5.77 -9.17
N GLY A 72 3.94 6.46 -10.29
CA GLY A 72 3.46 5.84 -11.53
C GLY A 72 2.11 5.12 -11.36
N GLY A 73 1.24 5.62 -10.47
CA GLY A 73 -0.05 5.00 -10.13
C GLY A 73 0.03 3.78 -9.19
N ILE A 74 1.22 3.36 -8.79
CA ILE A 74 1.42 2.26 -7.83
C ILE A 74 1.50 2.86 -6.42
N PRO A 75 0.75 2.35 -5.43
CA PRO A 75 0.81 2.89 -4.08
C PRO A 75 2.22 2.74 -3.47
N VAL A 76 2.70 3.81 -2.85
CA VAL A 76 3.92 3.78 -2.06
C VAL A 76 3.64 3.05 -0.75
N ASP A 77 4.55 2.18 -0.34
CA ASP A 77 4.49 1.40 0.88
C ASP A 77 4.54 2.34 2.08
N GLN A 78 3.58 2.16 3.01
CA GLN A 78 3.41 2.93 4.25
C GLN A 78 3.27 4.46 4.09
N ALA A 79 3.31 5.01 2.87
CA ALA A 79 3.20 6.44 2.66
C ALA A 79 1.75 6.88 2.45
N SER A 80 1.21 7.54 3.48
CA SER A 80 -0.17 8.02 3.47
C SER A 80 -0.30 9.36 4.18
N VAL A 81 -1.35 10.09 3.84
CA VAL A 81 -1.73 11.32 4.53
C VAL A 81 -3.17 11.15 5.01
N VAL A 82 -3.40 11.30 6.31
CA VAL A 82 -4.74 11.24 6.90
C VAL A 82 -5.11 12.61 7.40
N VAL A 83 -6.23 13.13 6.95
CA VAL A 83 -6.80 14.39 7.42
C VAL A 83 -8.09 14.10 8.17
N THR A 84 -8.18 14.58 9.40
CA THR A 84 -9.43 14.53 10.17
C THR A 84 -10.16 15.85 10.00
N VAL A 85 -11.38 15.78 9.48
CA VAL A 85 -12.27 16.94 9.34
C VAL A 85 -13.51 16.75 10.22
N ASP A 86 -13.95 17.79 10.92
CA ASP A 86 -15.18 17.74 11.69
C ASP A 86 -16.41 17.78 10.77
N ARG A 87 -17.61 17.67 11.37
CA ARG A 87 -18.88 17.70 10.62
C ARG A 87 -19.22 19.08 10.04
N SER A 88 -18.63 20.15 10.55
CA SER A 88 -18.74 21.50 9.97
C SER A 88 -17.81 21.68 8.76
N GLY A 89 -16.78 20.82 8.66
CA GLY A 89 -15.76 20.83 7.64
C GLY A 89 -14.45 21.49 8.03
N ALA A 90 -14.25 21.78 9.32
CA ALA A 90 -12.99 22.29 9.83
C ALA A 90 -11.98 21.14 9.98
N VAL A 91 -10.72 21.38 9.63
CA VAL A 91 -9.65 20.41 9.85
C VAL A 91 -9.28 20.40 11.32
N LEU A 92 -9.38 19.23 11.96
CA LEU A 92 -9.05 19.03 13.37
C LEU A 92 -7.61 18.56 13.57
N SER A 93 -7.15 17.65 12.71
CA SER A 93 -5.82 17.05 12.81
C SER A 93 -5.38 16.45 11.49
N TYR A 94 -4.08 16.16 11.39
CA TYR A 94 -3.52 15.41 10.28
C TYR A 94 -2.41 14.48 10.75
N VAL A 95 -2.18 13.41 9.99
CA VAL A 95 -1.01 12.53 10.08
C VAL A 95 -0.39 12.49 8.68
N ASN A 96 0.91 12.74 8.59
CA ASN A 96 1.62 12.82 7.32
C ASN A 96 2.80 11.84 7.32
N ASP A 97 2.63 10.71 6.65
CA ASP A 97 3.67 9.70 6.42
C ASP A 97 4.19 9.79 4.97
N TYR A 98 4.04 10.93 4.30
CA TYR A 98 4.48 11.11 2.92
C TYR A 98 5.98 10.85 2.76
N ALA A 99 6.34 10.05 1.75
CA ALA A 99 7.71 9.70 1.47
C ALA A 99 8.27 10.57 0.33
N VAL A 100 9.32 11.34 0.62
CA VAL A 100 9.99 12.16 -0.39
C VAL A 100 10.82 11.26 -1.31
N SER A 101 10.50 11.28 -2.60
CA SER A 101 11.26 10.59 -3.66
C SER A 101 12.18 11.58 -4.38
N THR A 102 13.38 11.14 -4.75
CA THR A 102 14.33 11.89 -5.57
C THR A 102 14.15 11.64 -7.07
N LEU A 103 13.35 10.62 -7.44
CA LEU A 103 13.06 10.30 -8.84
C LEU A 103 11.73 10.91 -9.28
N GLU A 104 11.72 11.31 -10.54
CA GLU A 104 10.54 11.81 -11.26
C GLU A 104 9.41 10.77 -11.25
N GLU A 105 8.18 11.27 -11.18
CA GLU A 105 6.96 10.44 -11.12
C GLU A 105 6.74 9.57 -12.37
N SER A 106 7.37 9.97 -13.48
CA SER A 106 7.34 9.28 -14.77
C SER A 106 8.22 8.03 -14.81
N SER A 107 9.10 7.83 -13.82
CA SER A 107 9.85 6.57 -13.72
C SER A 107 8.91 5.46 -13.26
N SER A 108 8.44 4.65 -14.20
CA SER A 108 7.58 3.50 -13.91
C SER A 108 8.36 2.45 -13.09
N PRO A 109 7.87 2.05 -11.91
CA PRO A 109 8.44 0.94 -11.15
C PRO A 109 8.45 -0.34 -11.99
N ARG A 110 9.55 -1.09 -11.95
CA ARG A 110 9.76 -2.27 -12.78
C ARG A 110 9.63 -3.55 -11.96
N PHE A 111 8.83 -4.50 -12.46
CA PHE A 111 8.62 -5.81 -11.83
C PHE A 111 9.24 -6.89 -12.73
N ASP A 112 10.49 -7.25 -12.45
CA ASP A 112 11.22 -8.26 -13.23
C ASP A 112 11.00 -9.69 -12.72
N LEU A 113 10.77 -9.81 -11.42
CA LEU A 113 10.48 -11.06 -10.74
C LEU A 113 8.97 -11.34 -10.80
N PRO A 114 8.52 -12.53 -11.24
CA PRO A 114 7.10 -12.89 -11.16
C PRO A 114 6.57 -12.92 -9.72
N ALA A 115 5.32 -12.52 -9.53
CA ALA A 115 4.68 -12.47 -8.20
C ALA A 115 4.64 -13.85 -7.52
N GLU A 116 4.50 -14.93 -8.28
CA GLU A 116 4.52 -16.31 -7.77
C GLU A 116 5.88 -16.68 -7.20
N GLN A 117 6.96 -16.17 -7.80
CA GLN A 117 8.31 -16.38 -7.31
C GLN A 117 8.56 -15.57 -6.03
N ALA A 118 8.06 -14.33 -5.96
CA ALA A 118 8.10 -13.54 -4.72
C ALA A 118 7.32 -14.20 -3.58
N LEU A 119 6.15 -14.80 -3.87
CA LEU A 119 5.37 -15.57 -2.90
C LEU A 119 6.15 -16.78 -2.36
N LYS A 120 6.85 -17.50 -3.23
CA LYS A 120 7.69 -18.64 -2.81
C LYS A 120 8.79 -18.18 -1.85
N LEU A 121 9.48 -17.08 -2.17
CA LEU A 121 10.52 -16.50 -1.32
C LEU A 121 9.95 -16.04 0.04
N ALA A 122 8.74 -15.48 0.06
CA ALA A 122 8.06 -15.12 1.31
C ALA A 122 7.77 -16.36 2.18
N TYR A 123 7.34 -17.47 1.59
CA TYR A 123 7.09 -18.72 2.33
C TYR A 123 8.39 -19.29 2.91
N GLU A 124 9.46 -19.28 2.11
CA GLU A 124 10.79 -19.73 2.54
C GLU A 124 11.32 -18.86 3.70
N SER A 125 11.12 -17.55 3.65
CA SER A 125 11.58 -16.63 4.71
C SER A 125 10.90 -16.82 6.07
N LEU A 126 9.70 -17.40 6.07
CA LEU A 126 8.92 -17.67 7.28
C LEU A 126 9.04 -19.11 7.77
N GLU A 127 9.81 -19.96 7.07
CA GLU A 127 9.94 -21.39 7.36
C GLU A 127 8.59 -22.11 7.53
N LEU A 128 7.57 -21.69 6.76
CA LEU A 128 6.22 -22.23 6.90
C LEU A 128 6.18 -23.69 6.46
N THR A 129 5.80 -24.57 7.38
CA THR A 129 5.61 -26.00 7.13
C THR A 129 4.23 -26.34 6.59
N ALA A 130 3.27 -25.41 6.71
CA ALA A 130 1.91 -25.54 6.24
C ALA A 130 1.49 -24.31 5.42
N SER A 131 0.68 -24.53 4.38
CA SER A 131 0.20 -23.44 3.53
C SER A 131 -0.66 -22.45 4.32
N PRO A 132 -0.48 -21.13 4.13
CA PRO A 132 -1.31 -20.13 4.78
C PRO A 132 -2.78 -20.25 4.36
N THR A 133 -3.70 -19.86 5.24
CA THR A 133 -5.15 -19.95 4.98
C THR A 133 -5.64 -18.88 4.02
N ARG A 134 -4.96 -17.73 3.98
CA ARG A 134 -5.23 -16.62 3.07
C ARG A 134 -3.91 -16.01 2.61
N GLN A 135 -3.89 -15.57 1.35
CA GLN A 135 -2.77 -14.88 0.73
C GLN A 135 -3.30 -13.68 -0.05
N LYS A 136 -2.64 -12.54 0.08
CA LYS A 136 -2.91 -11.34 -0.73
C LYS A 136 -1.57 -10.74 -1.15
N ILE A 137 -1.40 -10.51 -2.44
CA ILE A 137 -0.22 -9.88 -3.02
C ILE A 137 -0.64 -8.53 -3.59
N GLN A 138 0.14 -7.49 -3.30
CA GLN A 138 -0.08 -6.13 -3.83
C GLN A 138 1.24 -5.58 -4.36
N ASN A 139 1.18 -4.95 -5.53
CA ASN A 139 2.29 -4.18 -6.06
C ASN A 139 2.39 -2.88 -5.27
N LYS A 140 3.60 -2.56 -4.81
CA LYS A 140 3.91 -1.37 -4.04
C LYS A 140 5.22 -0.76 -4.52
N VAL A 141 5.47 0.47 -4.09
CA VAL A 141 6.76 1.13 -4.22
C VAL A 141 7.33 1.39 -2.83
N LEU A 142 8.51 0.88 -2.53
CA LEU A 142 9.23 1.18 -1.29
C LEU A 142 10.25 2.29 -1.57
N ILE A 143 10.25 3.36 -0.78
CA ILE A 143 11.26 4.42 -0.89
C ILE A 143 12.41 4.11 0.07
N ILE A 144 13.62 3.92 -0.47
CA ILE A 144 14.86 3.67 0.30
C ILE A 144 15.84 4.78 -0.05
N ASP A 145 16.21 5.60 0.94
CA ASP A 145 17.10 6.75 0.76
C ASP A 145 16.67 7.67 -0.40
N GLY A 146 15.37 7.89 -0.54
CA GLY A 146 14.76 8.69 -1.61
C GLY A 146 14.57 7.95 -2.95
N ASN A 147 15.12 6.74 -3.10
CA ASN A 147 15.02 5.97 -4.32
C ASN A 147 13.80 5.03 -4.28
N PRO A 148 12.93 5.04 -5.29
CA PRO A 148 11.81 4.11 -5.38
C PRO A 148 12.24 2.72 -5.87
N HIS A 149 11.84 1.70 -5.10
CA HIS A 149 12.00 0.29 -5.41
C HIS A 149 10.63 -0.34 -5.64
N ALA A 150 10.46 -1.06 -6.75
CA ALA A 150 9.27 -1.87 -6.96
C ALA A 150 9.30 -3.06 -6.00
N VAL A 151 8.21 -3.29 -5.27
CA VAL A 151 8.13 -4.38 -4.29
C VAL A 151 6.76 -5.07 -4.34
N TYR A 152 6.73 -6.31 -3.90
CA TYR A 152 5.52 -7.05 -3.56
C TYR A 152 5.27 -6.97 -2.05
N GLN A 153 4.15 -6.39 -1.64
CA GLN A 153 3.63 -6.55 -0.28
C GLN A 153 2.74 -7.79 -0.24
N ILE A 154 3.14 -8.77 0.55
CA ILE A 154 2.52 -10.08 0.66
C ILE A 154 1.96 -10.23 2.07
N ASN A 155 0.65 -10.40 2.16
CA ASN A 155 -0.05 -10.65 3.42
C ASN A 155 -0.48 -12.11 3.49
N LEU A 156 -0.03 -12.83 4.53
CA LEU A 156 -0.30 -14.25 4.75
C LEU A 156 -1.01 -14.45 6.08
N SER A 157 -2.08 -15.25 6.12
CA SER A 157 -2.72 -15.64 7.38
C SER A 157 -2.24 -17.02 7.84
N SER A 158 -1.98 -17.17 9.14
CA SER A 158 -1.53 -18.44 9.71
C SER A 158 -2.57 -19.55 9.51
N PRO A 159 -2.10 -20.79 9.25
CA PRO A 159 -2.98 -21.94 9.15
C PRO A 159 -3.45 -22.46 10.51
N VAL A 160 -2.71 -22.18 11.57
CA VAL A 160 -2.99 -22.68 12.93
C VAL A 160 -3.80 -21.65 13.72
N ASP A 161 -3.39 -20.38 13.67
CA ASP A 161 -4.05 -19.30 14.37
C ASP A 161 -4.55 -18.25 13.36
N ARG A 162 -5.87 -18.17 13.17
CA ARG A 162 -6.45 -17.28 12.15
C ARG A 162 -6.32 -15.79 12.48
N LEU A 163 -6.00 -15.46 13.73
CA LEU A 163 -5.73 -14.09 14.15
C LEU A 163 -4.31 -13.67 13.77
N TRP A 164 -3.39 -14.63 13.70
CA TRP A 164 -2.02 -14.37 13.31
C TRP A 164 -1.86 -14.20 11.80
N SER A 165 -1.14 -13.16 11.41
CA SER A 165 -0.80 -12.86 10.03
C SER A 165 0.61 -12.32 9.90
N TRP A 166 1.16 -12.40 8.69
CA TRP A 166 2.44 -11.84 8.33
C TRP A 166 2.27 -10.86 7.18
N GLU A 167 2.99 -9.76 7.25
CA GLU A 167 3.20 -8.83 6.15
C GLU A 167 4.68 -8.90 5.76
N ILE A 168 4.93 -9.29 4.52
CA ILE A 168 6.27 -9.45 3.95
C ILE A 168 6.40 -8.49 2.77
N VAL A 169 7.53 -7.78 2.68
CA VAL A 169 7.86 -6.92 1.54
C VAL A 169 9.07 -7.50 0.81
N VAL A 170 8.85 -7.89 -0.44
CA VAL A 170 9.84 -8.55 -1.29
C VAL A 170 10.17 -7.66 -2.49
N ASP A 171 11.44 -7.41 -2.74
CA ASP A 171 11.92 -6.65 -3.90
C ASP A 171 11.50 -7.34 -5.21
N ALA A 172 10.90 -6.57 -6.12
CA ALA A 172 10.30 -7.09 -7.34
C ALA A 172 11.32 -7.31 -8.48
N SER A 173 12.61 -7.10 -8.25
CA SER A 173 13.66 -7.43 -9.22
C SER A 173 14.61 -8.52 -8.71
N SER A 174 15.07 -8.40 -7.46
CA SER A 174 16.04 -9.29 -6.84
C SER A 174 15.42 -10.42 -6.02
N GLY A 175 14.17 -10.25 -5.55
CA GLY A 175 13.56 -11.15 -4.58
C GLY A 175 14.07 -10.99 -3.15
N PHE A 176 14.88 -9.97 -2.86
CA PHE A 176 15.33 -9.67 -1.51
C PHE A 176 14.16 -9.33 -0.59
N VAL A 177 14.14 -9.88 0.63
CA VAL A 177 13.10 -9.59 1.63
C VAL A 177 13.52 -8.36 2.44
N HIS A 178 12.91 -7.21 2.17
CA HIS A 178 13.17 -5.97 2.91
C HIS A 178 12.58 -5.98 4.31
N ARG A 179 11.40 -6.60 4.47
CA ARG A 179 10.66 -6.55 5.72
C ARG A 179 9.80 -7.80 5.87
N SER A 180 9.73 -8.31 7.10
CA SER A 180 8.79 -9.36 7.52
C SER A 180 8.29 -9.01 8.92
N VAL A 181 6.99 -8.79 9.05
CA VAL A 181 6.36 -8.38 10.32
C VAL A 181 5.23 -9.34 10.64
N SER A 182 5.22 -9.85 11.87
CA SER A 182 4.10 -10.63 12.39
C SER A 182 3.07 -9.72 13.06
N ARG A 183 1.79 -10.01 12.87
CA ARG A 183 0.67 -9.31 13.49
C ARG A 183 -0.30 -10.33 14.10
N ALA A 184 -0.77 -10.06 15.31
CA ALA A 184 -1.75 -10.87 16.05
C ALA A 184 -3.12 -10.18 16.10
#